data_AF-A0AA36MW32-F1
#
_entry.id   AF-A0AA36MW32-F1
#
_cell.length_a   1.000
_cell.length_b   1.000
_cell.length_c   1.000
_cell.angle_alpha   90.00
_cell.angle_beta   90.00
_cell.angle_gamma   90.00
#
_symmetry.space_group_name_H-M   'P 1'
#
loop_
_entity.id
_entity.type
_entity.pdbx_description
1 polymer ?
#
loop_
_entity_poly.entity_id
_entity_poly.type
_entity_poly.pdbx_seq_one_letter_code
_entity_poly.pdbx_strand_id
1 'polypeptide(L)'
;MAHGEAIKEVAIEEFRDWALKLPGEVLHIKGFGSNVEDHYDQDALHMAAKFSLVVWDGDELREKSFTRLIPQLLEQGKTVAAFRVQSEMGSFRTSWQEVASRHPGRMVVVPVDMDQDPPRYLDASELRSLGPREKFVQLGRVALKVTGAKQILALGGGGVSSKEAELSRGE
;
A
#
# COMPACT_ATOMS: atom_id res chain seq x y z
N MET A 1 -5.18 30.45 -7.59
CA MET A 1 -5.60 29.55 -6.50
C MET A 1 -4.46 28.58 -6.27
N ALA A 2 -3.99 28.44 -5.04
CA ALA A 2 -2.94 27.47 -4.75
C ALA A 2 -3.49 26.06 -5.01
N HIS A 3 -2.95 25.36 -6.00
CA HIS A 3 -3.19 23.93 -6.16
C HIS A 3 -2.55 23.25 -4.94
N GLY A 4 -3.33 23.03 -3.89
CA GLY A 4 -2.91 22.14 -2.82
C GLY A 4 -2.56 20.79 -3.44
N GLU A 5 -1.46 20.17 -3.02
CA GLU A 5 -1.09 18.85 -3.53
C GLU A 5 -2.26 17.88 -3.33
N ALA A 6 -2.76 17.30 -4.42
CA ALA A 6 -3.89 16.38 -4.40
C ALA A 6 -3.59 15.10 -3.60
N ILE A 7 -2.30 14.73 -3.53
CA ILE A 7 -1.77 13.61 -2.76
C ILE A 7 -0.99 14.20 -1.60
N LYS A 8 -1.43 13.92 -0.37
CA LYS A 8 -0.72 14.30 0.84
C LYS A 8 0.36 13.27 1.17
N GLU A 9 1.57 13.73 1.45
CA GLU A 9 2.60 12.89 2.05
C GLU A 9 2.41 12.79 3.57
N VAL A 10 2.60 11.59 4.11
CA VAL A 10 2.60 11.30 5.55
C VAL A 10 3.94 10.64 5.87
N ALA A 11 4.70 11.21 6.81
CA ALA A 11 5.96 10.62 7.23
C ALA A 11 5.71 9.23 7.85
N ILE A 12 6.63 8.29 7.63
CA ILE A 12 6.47 6.90 8.06
C ILE A 12 6.29 6.77 9.58
N GLU A 13 6.98 7.62 10.35
CA GLU A 13 6.88 7.68 11.81
C GLU A 13 5.52 8.22 12.28
N GLU A 14 4.89 9.09 11.49
CA GLU A 14 3.59 9.70 11.79
C GLU A 14 2.42 8.85 11.30
N PHE A 15 2.68 7.81 10.49
CA PHE A 15 1.63 7.04 9.84
C PHE A 15 0.65 6.43 10.83
N ARG A 16 1.14 5.84 11.93
CA ARG A 16 0.26 5.20 12.93
C ARG A 16 -0.66 6.22 13.59
N ASP A 17 -0.13 7.36 14.00
CA ASP A 17 -0.93 8.43 14.61
C ASP A 17 -1.93 9.04 13.63
N TRP A 18 -1.57 9.09 12.35
CA TRP A 18 -2.50 9.47 11.29
C TRP A 18 -3.60 8.43 11.09
N ALA A 19 -3.25 7.15 11.00
CA ALA A 19 -4.18 6.04 10.77
C ALA A 19 -5.14 5.83 11.95
N LEU A 20 -4.71 6.05 13.20
CA LEU A 20 -5.55 5.97 14.39
C LEU A 20 -6.70 6.99 14.42
N LYS A 21 -6.63 8.05 13.61
CA LYS A 21 -7.72 9.03 13.44
C LYS A 21 -8.85 8.50 12.56
N LEU A 22 -8.61 7.41 11.83
CA LEU A 22 -9.60 6.75 10.98
C LEU A 22 -10.30 5.63 11.79
N PRO A 23 -11.63 5.51 11.69
CA PRO A 23 -12.36 4.50 12.46
C PRO A 23 -12.22 3.13 11.79
N GLY A 24 -11.85 2.06 12.51
CA GLY A 24 -11.87 0.69 11.99
C GLY A 24 -10.50 0.09 11.69
N GLU A 25 -10.49 -1.08 11.05
CA GLU A 25 -9.26 -1.83 10.79
C GLU A 25 -8.60 -1.47 9.45
N VAL A 26 -7.33 -1.82 9.32
CA VAL A 26 -6.52 -1.64 8.11
C VAL A 26 -6.53 -2.92 7.27
N LEU A 27 -6.85 -2.79 5.99
CA LEU A 27 -6.67 -3.84 5.00
C LEU A 27 -5.43 -3.53 4.15
N HIS A 28 -4.49 -4.47 4.07
CA HIS A 28 -3.44 -4.39 3.05
C HIS A 28 -3.92 -5.13 1.79
N ILE A 29 -3.96 -4.47 0.64
CA ILE A 29 -4.16 -5.14 -0.64
C ILE A 29 -2.82 -5.32 -1.36
N LYS A 30 -2.64 -6.51 -1.92
CA LYS A 30 -1.48 -6.90 -2.73
C LYS A 30 -1.96 -7.62 -3.97
N GLY A 31 -1.10 -7.75 -4.97
CA GLY A 31 -1.43 -8.54 -6.16
C GLY A 31 -0.40 -8.39 -7.26
N PHE A 32 -0.67 -8.99 -8.42
CA PHE A 32 0.19 -8.78 -9.57
C PHE A 32 -0.02 -7.38 -10.16
N GLY A 33 1.09 -6.73 -10.52
CA GLY A 33 1.10 -5.47 -11.25
C GLY A 33 0.64 -5.58 -12.72
N SER A 34 0.33 -6.79 -13.21
CA SER A 34 -0.20 -7.04 -14.55
C SER A 34 -0.91 -8.41 -14.64
N ASN A 35 -1.64 -8.64 -15.74
CA ASN A 35 -2.30 -9.92 -16.07
C ASN A 35 -3.31 -10.41 -15.03
N VAL A 36 -3.90 -9.49 -14.27
CA VAL A 36 -5.06 -9.77 -13.41
C VAL A 36 -6.24 -9.13 -14.09
N GLU A 37 -7.25 -9.91 -14.48
CA GLU A 37 -8.53 -9.43 -15.01
C GLU A 37 -9.53 -9.18 -13.86
N ASP A 38 -10.67 -8.56 -14.15
CA ASP A 38 -11.65 -8.04 -13.17
C ASP A 38 -12.53 -9.09 -12.47
N HIS A 39 -12.28 -10.38 -12.72
CA HIS A 39 -13.16 -11.49 -12.29
C HIS A 39 -13.44 -11.54 -10.78
N TYR A 40 -12.53 -11.01 -9.96
CA TYR A 40 -12.64 -11.02 -8.49
C TYR A 40 -12.88 -9.64 -7.89
N ASP A 41 -13.09 -8.61 -8.72
CA ASP A 41 -13.18 -7.23 -8.24
C ASP A 41 -14.34 -7.03 -7.27
N GLN A 42 -15.51 -7.58 -7.59
CA GLN A 42 -16.69 -7.44 -6.72
C GLN A 42 -16.49 -8.11 -5.36
N ASP A 43 -15.89 -9.31 -5.33
CA ASP A 43 -15.57 -10.01 -4.08
C ASP A 43 -14.53 -9.24 -3.27
N ALA A 44 -13.49 -8.73 -3.93
CA ALA A 44 -12.45 -7.92 -3.32
C ALA A 44 -13.00 -6.64 -2.69
N LEU A 45 -13.86 -5.93 -3.41
CA LEU A 45 -14.54 -4.72 -2.93
C LEU A 45 -15.48 -5.04 -1.76
N HIS A 46 -16.24 -6.14 -1.85
CA HIS A 46 -17.11 -6.58 -0.76
C HIS A 46 -16.31 -6.90 0.51
N MET A 47 -15.18 -7.59 0.37
CA MET A 47 -14.27 -7.85 1.49
C MET A 47 -13.68 -6.56 2.07
N ALA A 48 -13.32 -5.60 1.21
CA ALA A 48 -12.79 -4.30 1.62
C ALA A 48 -13.84 -3.40 2.28
N ALA A 49 -15.14 -3.67 2.11
CA ALA A 49 -16.23 -2.84 2.62
C ALA A 49 -16.21 -2.65 4.15
N LYS A 50 -15.68 -3.62 4.91
CA LYS A 50 -15.60 -3.56 6.39
C LYS A 50 -14.43 -2.74 6.93
N PHE A 51 -13.49 -2.35 6.07
CA PHE A 51 -12.31 -1.57 6.45
C PHE A 51 -12.49 -0.11 6.09
N SER A 52 -11.84 0.79 6.81
CA SER A 52 -11.85 2.23 6.52
C SER A 52 -10.60 2.69 5.79
N LEU A 53 -9.47 2.04 6.09
CA LEU A 53 -8.18 2.29 5.50
C LEU A 53 -7.74 1.09 4.67
N VAL A 54 -7.45 1.33 3.40
CA VAL A 54 -6.82 0.36 2.51
C VAL A 54 -5.40 0.80 2.19
N VAL A 55 -4.45 -0.11 2.33
CA VAL A 55 -3.02 0.13 2.10
C VAL A 55 -2.55 -0.69 0.90
N TRP A 56 -1.59 -0.18 0.13
CA TRP A 56 -0.85 -0.94 -0.88
C TRP A 56 0.60 -0.44 -1.01
N ASP A 57 1.44 -1.20 -1.72
CA ASP A 57 2.89 -0.93 -1.89
C ASP A 57 3.21 0.15 -2.94
N GLY A 58 2.25 1.04 -3.21
CA GLY A 58 2.46 2.21 -4.06
C GLY A 58 2.70 1.88 -5.54
N ASP A 59 2.34 0.68 -6.00
CA ASP A 59 2.35 0.33 -7.42
C ASP A 59 1.56 1.33 -8.27
N GLU A 60 1.95 1.43 -9.54
CA GLU A 60 1.29 2.29 -10.52
C GLU A 60 -0.14 1.79 -10.81
N LEU A 61 -1.03 2.74 -11.08
CA LEU A 61 -2.37 2.44 -11.57
C LEU A 61 -2.28 1.78 -12.94
N ARG A 62 -2.81 0.57 -13.05
CA ARG A 62 -2.90 -0.19 -14.29
C ARG A 62 -4.24 -0.92 -14.35
N GLU A 63 -4.85 -0.93 -15.54
CA GLU A 63 -6.15 -1.57 -15.77
C GLU A 63 -6.11 -3.08 -15.49
N LYS A 64 -5.06 -3.76 -15.97
CA LYS A 64 -4.89 -5.21 -15.78
C LYS A 64 -4.08 -5.57 -14.54
N SER A 65 -4.31 -4.88 -13.43
CA SER A 65 -3.59 -5.03 -12.16
C SER A 65 -4.56 -4.92 -11.00
N PHE A 66 -4.19 -5.44 -9.82
CA PHE A 66 -4.96 -5.21 -8.59
C PHE A 66 -5.13 -3.71 -8.26
N THR A 67 -4.22 -2.85 -8.74
CA THR A 67 -4.27 -1.40 -8.49
C THR A 67 -5.51 -0.72 -9.07
N ARG A 68 -6.20 -1.33 -10.05
CA ARG A 68 -7.50 -0.82 -10.55
C ARG A 68 -8.59 -0.76 -9.47
N LEU A 69 -8.42 -1.48 -8.36
CA LEU A 69 -9.37 -1.45 -7.26
C LEU A 69 -9.27 -0.16 -6.45
N ILE A 70 -8.11 0.51 -6.44
CA ILE A 70 -7.90 1.70 -5.62
C ILE A 70 -8.89 2.84 -5.98
N PRO A 71 -9.11 3.20 -7.27
CA PRO A 71 -10.17 4.16 -7.62
C PRO A 71 -11.56 3.72 -7.16
N GLN A 72 -11.91 2.44 -7.35
CA GLN A 72 -13.22 1.90 -6.96
C GLN A 72 -13.44 1.97 -5.43
N LEU A 73 -12.39 1.72 -4.64
CA LEU A 73 -12.42 1.87 -3.18
C LEU A 73 -12.62 3.34 -2.76
N LEU A 74 -11.96 4.27 -3.45
CA LEU A 74 -12.14 5.71 -3.20
C LEU A 74 -13.57 6.18 -3.51
N GLU A 75 -14.16 5.67 -4.58
CA GLU A 75 -15.58 5.89 -4.94
C GLU A 75 -16.52 5.38 -3.84
N GLN A 76 -16.18 4.26 -3.19
CA GLN A 76 -16.92 3.70 -2.05
C GLN A 76 -16.72 4.43 -0.72
N GLY A 77 -16.00 5.54 -0.69
CA GLY A 77 -15.83 6.29 0.56
C GLY A 77 -14.53 6.03 1.32
N LYS A 78 -13.71 5.08 0.86
CA LYS A 78 -12.54 4.62 1.62
C LYS A 78 -11.43 5.66 1.63
N THR A 79 -10.60 5.62 2.67
CA THR A 79 -9.29 6.26 2.67
C THR A 79 -8.25 5.23 2.24
N VAL A 80 -7.28 5.66 1.43
CA VAL A 80 -6.22 4.80 0.92
C VAL A 80 -4.85 5.38 1.22
N ALA A 81 -3.89 4.51 1.52
CA ALA A 81 -2.50 4.90 1.74
C ALA A 81 -1.53 4.03 0.93
N ALA A 82 -0.69 4.68 0.13
CA ALA A 82 0.39 4.01 -0.58
C ALA A 82 1.68 4.06 0.24
N PHE A 83 2.40 2.94 0.37
CA PHE A 83 3.81 2.96 0.79
C PHE A 83 4.67 2.95 -0.46
N ARG A 84 5.51 3.96 -0.66
CA ARG A 84 6.26 4.11 -1.91
C ARG A 84 7.72 4.44 -1.64
N VAL A 85 8.62 3.83 -2.39
CA VAL A 85 10.05 4.19 -2.36
C VAL A 85 10.20 5.69 -2.65
N GLN A 86 10.91 6.41 -1.77
CA GLN A 86 11.02 7.87 -1.84
C GLN A 86 11.59 8.38 -3.18
N SER A 87 12.55 7.66 -3.77
CA SER A 87 13.11 8.01 -5.08
C SER A 87 12.15 7.77 -6.25
N GLU A 88 11.06 7.02 -6.04
CA GLU A 88 10.04 6.68 -7.05
C GLU A 88 8.73 7.48 -6.86
N MET A 89 8.77 8.55 -6.06
CA MET A 89 7.61 9.42 -5.80
C MET A 89 7.14 10.18 -7.04
N GLY A 90 8.06 10.52 -7.95
CA GLY A 90 7.72 11.21 -9.20
C GLY A 90 6.77 10.38 -10.07
N SER A 91 7.11 9.11 -10.32
CA SER A 91 6.25 8.21 -11.11
C SER A 91 4.93 7.89 -10.41
N PHE A 92 4.96 7.76 -9.08
CA PHE A 92 3.74 7.60 -8.29
C PHE A 92 2.78 8.78 -8.50
N ARG A 93 3.27 10.03 -8.36
CA ARG A 93 2.44 11.22 -8.57
C ARG A 93 1.91 11.29 -10.00
N THR A 94 2.73 11.00 -11.01
CA THR A 94 2.26 10.93 -12.41
C THR A 94 1.12 9.93 -12.58
N SER A 95 1.22 8.76 -11.94
CA SER A 95 0.22 7.69 -12.06
C SER A 95 -1.09 7.98 -11.32
N TRP A 96 -1.04 8.67 -10.17
CA TRP A 96 -2.17 8.75 -9.24
C TRP A 96 -2.77 10.15 -9.05
N GLN A 97 -2.12 11.22 -9.51
CA GLN A 97 -2.56 12.61 -9.26
C GLN A 97 -4.00 12.89 -9.73
N GLU A 98 -4.41 12.32 -10.87
CA GLU A 98 -5.75 12.55 -11.41
C GLU A 98 -6.81 11.88 -10.53
N VAL A 99 -6.55 10.63 -10.11
CA VAL A 99 -7.42 9.91 -9.17
C VAL A 99 -7.50 10.65 -7.85
N ALA A 100 -6.37 11.05 -7.27
CA ALA A 100 -6.32 11.79 -6.01
C ALA A 100 -7.09 13.12 -6.08
N SER A 101 -7.00 13.84 -7.21
CA SER A 101 -7.70 15.11 -7.41
C SER A 101 -9.22 14.95 -7.40
N ARG A 102 -9.74 13.78 -7.80
CA ARG A 102 -11.18 13.45 -7.75
C ARG A 102 -11.65 13.05 -6.34
N HIS A 103 -10.73 12.71 -5.45
CA HIS A 103 -11.02 12.29 -4.07
C HIS A 103 -10.16 13.04 -3.04
N PRO A 104 -10.32 14.38 -2.89
CA PRO A 104 -9.48 15.18 -2.00
C PRO A 104 -9.47 14.66 -0.56
N GLY A 105 -8.27 14.55 0.01
CA GLY A 105 -8.08 14.14 1.41
C GLY A 105 -8.26 12.64 1.69
N ARG A 106 -8.53 11.82 0.67
CA ARG A 106 -8.70 10.36 0.83
C ARG A 106 -7.55 9.52 0.32
N MET A 107 -6.58 10.10 -0.36
CA MET A 107 -5.35 9.42 -0.76
C MET A 107 -4.15 10.07 -0.08
N VAL A 108 -3.37 9.26 0.62
CA VAL A 108 -2.06 9.65 1.13
C VAL A 108 -0.98 8.73 0.58
N VAL A 109 0.25 9.20 0.62
CA VAL A 109 1.43 8.41 0.33
C VAL A 109 2.42 8.52 1.48
N VAL A 110 3.05 7.40 1.81
CA VAL A 110 4.10 7.27 2.82
C VAL A 110 5.40 7.01 2.07
N PRO A 111 6.26 8.03 1.91
CA PRO A 111 7.58 7.84 1.36
C PRO A 111 8.40 6.92 2.27
N VAL A 112 9.06 5.92 1.69
CA VAL A 112 9.94 4.98 2.37
C VAL A 112 11.35 5.17 1.85
N ASP A 113 12.27 5.50 2.73
CA ASP A 113 13.71 5.53 2.46
C ASP A 113 14.25 4.10 2.63
N MET A 114 14.61 3.47 1.51
CA MET A 114 15.05 2.07 1.50
C MET A 114 16.41 1.84 2.16
N ASP A 115 17.19 2.90 2.43
CA ASP A 115 18.46 2.80 3.15
C ASP A 115 18.26 2.99 4.66
N GLN A 116 17.25 3.77 5.08
CA GLN A 116 17.04 4.15 6.49
C GLN A 116 15.91 3.38 7.18
N ASP A 117 14.80 3.13 6.48
CA ASP A 117 13.58 2.61 7.11
C ASP A 117 13.58 1.10 7.33
N PRO A 118 14.02 0.23 6.40
CA PRO A 118 14.02 -1.21 6.64
C PRO A 118 14.75 -1.62 7.95
N PRO A 119 15.95 -1.08 8.28
CA PRO A 119 16.61 -1.36 9.56
C PRO A 119 15.85 -0.91 10.82
N ARG A 120 14.90 0.01 10.69
CA ARG A 120 14.09 0.52 11.83
C ARG A 120 12.90 -0.38 12.14
N TYR A 121 12.37 -1.08 11.14
CA TYR A 121 11.12 -1.83 11.25
C TYR A 121 11.29 -3.35 11.08
N LEU A 122 12.38 -3.79 10.44
CA LEU A 122 12.70 -5.20 10.21
C LEU A 122 13.89 -5.60 11.05
N ASP A 123 13.85 -6.81 11.62
CA ASP A 123 14.98 -7.29 12.40
C ASP A 123 16.16 -7.70 11.50
N ALA A 124 17.34 -7.84 12.10
CA ALA A 124 18.56 -8.20 11.37
C ALA A 124 18.48 -9.58 10.68
N SER A 125 17.64 -10.49 11.17
CA SER A 125 17.43 -11.80 10.55
C SER A 125 16.53 -11.71 9.32
N GLU A 126 15.46 -10.92 9.38
CA GLU A 126 14.59 -10.61 8.26
C GLU A 126 15.40 -9.96 7.14
N LEU A 127 16.19 -8.92 7.44
CA LEU A 127 17.02 -8.22 6.46
C LEU A 127 18.04 -9.14 5.78
N ARG A 128 18.69 -10.02 6.55
CA ARG A 128 19.62 -11.02 6.00
C ARG A 128 18.91 -12.01 5.07
N SER A 129 17.68 -12.41 5.40
CA SER A 129 16.90 -13.35 4.61
C SER A 129 16.35 -12.75 3.31
N LEU A 130 16.15 -11.43 3.30
CA LEU A 130 15.59 -10.69 2.17
C LEU A 130 16.67 -10.24 1.19
N GLY A 131 17.88 -9.92 1.63
CA GLY A 131 18.95 -9.50 0.71
C GLY A 131 18.64 -8.17 -0.03
N PRO A 132 19.68 -7.48 -0.52
CA PRO A 132 19.55 -6.11 -1.04
C PRO A 132 18.78 -6.00 -2.36
N ARG A 133 18.55 -7.12 -3.08
CA ARG A 133 17.83 -7.12 -4.37
C ARG A 133 16.32 -7.27 -4.23
N GLU A 134 15.83 -7.61 -3.04
CA GLU A 134 14.40 -7.82 -2.78
C GLU A 134 13.73 -6.53 -2.27
N LYS A 135 14.01 -5.40 -2.94
CA LYS A 135 13.53 -4.06 -2.51
C LYS A 135 12.01 -4.02 -2.31
N PHE A 136 11.26 -4.71 -3.17
CA PHE A 136 9.80 -4.75 -3.11
C PHE A 136 9.31 -5.56 -1.92
N VAL A 137 10.01 -6.66 -1.59
CA VAL A 137 9.71 -7.47 -0.40
C VAL A 137 10.00 -6.66 0.86
N GLN A 138 11.12 -5.95 0.90
CA GLN A 138 11.45 -5.08 2.03
C GLN A 138 10.42 -3.97 2.21
N LEU A 139 10.01 -3.30 1.13
CA LEU A 139 8.96 -2.28 1.15
C LEU A 139 7.65 -2.84 1.71
N GLY A 140 7.20 -3.99 1.18
CA GLY A 140 5.97 -4.63 1.64
C GLY A 140 6.02 -5.05 3.10
N ARG A 141 7.16 -5.54 3.57
CA ARG A 141 7.38 -5.87 4.99
C ARG A 141 7.38 -4.63 5.88
N VAL A 142 8.06 -3.56 5.48
CA VAL A 142 8.02 -2.27 6.20
C VAL A 142 6.57 -1.77 6.30
N ALA A 143 5.83 -1.76 5.19
CA ALA A 143 4.43 -1.35 5.18
C ALA A 143 3.58 -2.20 6.13
N LEU A 144 3.74 -3.52 6.14
CA LEU A 144 3.02 -4.41 7.07
C LEU A 144 3.35 -4.13 8.54
N LYS A 145 4.63 -3.92 8.88
CA LYS A 145 5.08 -3.58 10.24
C LYS A 145 4.54 -2.24 10.71
N VAL A 146 4.61 -1.23 9.85
CA VAL A 146 4.15 0.13 10.16
C VAL A 146 2.64 0.15 10.34
N THR A 147 1.90 -0.48 9.43
CA THR A 147 0.43 -0.50 9.45
C THR A 147 -0.17 -1.38 10.55
N GLY A 148 0.52 -2.44 10.95
CA GLY A 148 -0.05 -3.45 11.84
C GLY A 148 -1.26 -4.15 11.24
N ALA A 149 -1.39 -4.17 9.90
CA ALA A 149 -2.52 -4.77 9.21
C ALA A 149 -2.62 -6.27 9.55
N LYS A 150 -3.77 -6.69 10.07
CA LYS A 150 -4.05 -8.10 10.43
C LYS A 150 -4.67 -8.89 9.28
N GLN A 151 -5.12 -8.19 8.23
CA GLN A 151 -5.75 -8.81 7.08
C GLN A 151 -5.05 -8.32 5.81
N ILE A 152 -4.74 -9.29 4.94
CA ILE A 152 -4.15 -9.06 3.63
C ILE A 152 -5.09 -9.69 2.60
N LEU A 153 -5.46 -8.92 1.59
CA LEU A 153 -6.18 -9.41 0.41
C LEU A 153 -5.19 -9.44 -0.76
N ALA A 154 -4.91 -10.64 -1.27
CA ALA A 154 -3.99 -10.83 -2.38
C ALA A 154 -4.76 -11.22 -3.65
N LEU A 155 -4.66 -10.40 -4.70
CA LEU A 155 -5.25 -10.65 -6.01
C LEU A 155 -4.16 -11.09 -6.99
N GLY A 156 -3.97 -12.41 -7.06
CA GLY A 156 -2.77 -12.99 -7.64
C GLY A 156 -1.57 -12.82 -6.71
N GLY A 157 -0.37 -12.90 -7.28
CA GLY A 157 0.89 -12.87 -6.54
C GLY A 157 1.79 -14.04 -6.92
N GLY A 158 3.06 -13.73 -7.15
CA GLY A 158 4.11 -14.75 -7.37
C GLY A 158 4.70 -15.20 -6.04
N GLY A 159 5.89 -15.81 -6.08
CA GLY A 159 6.59 -16.25 -4.86
C GLY A 159 6.84 -15.13 -3.83
N VAL A 160 6.89 -13.86 -4.27
CA VAL A 160 7.04 -12.68 -3.40
C VAL A 160 5.87 -12.51 -2.42
N SER A 161 4.63 -12.47 -2.91
CA SER A 161 3.46 -12.30 -2.04
C SER A 161 3.25 -13.49 -1.10
N SER A 162 3.59 -14.70 -1.55
CA SER A 162 3.58 -15.90 -0.71
C SER A 162 4.63 -15.81 0.41
N LYS A 163 5.85 -15.39 0.08
CA LYS A 163 6.95 -15.22 1.05
C LYS A 163 6.65 -14.13 2.08
N GLU A 164 6.04 -13.01 1.66
CA GLU A 164 5.59 -11.95 2.57
C GLU A 164 4.51 -12.44 3.54
N ALA A 165 3.53 -13.18 3.03
CA ALA A 165 2.45 -13.74 3.84
C ALA A 165 2.96 -14.79 4.84
N GLU A 166 3.88 -15.67 4.42
CA GLU A 166 4.53 -16.65 5.29
C GLU A 166 5.32 -15.97 6.43
N LEU A 167 6.10 -14.93 6.12
CA LEU A 167 6.86 -14.15 7.11
C LEU A 167 5.97 -13.33 8.06
N SER A 168 4.70 -13.09 7.71
CA SER A 168 3.73 -12.42 8.59
C SER A 168 2.97 -13.36 9.52
N ARG A 169 3.05 -14.68 9.32
CA ARG A 169 2.33 -15.67 10.14
C ARG A 169 3.22 -16.13 11.29
N GLY A 170 3.41 -15.29 12.30
CA GLY A 170 4.20 -15.66 13.48
C GLY A 170 4.39 -14.57 14.56
N GLU A 171 3.75 -13.41 14.40
CA GLU A 171 3.73 -12.30 15.36
C GLU A 171 2.35 -12.17 15.99
#